data_AF-A0ABD2NHA2-F1
#
_entry.id   AF-A0ABD2NHA2-F1
#
_cell.length_a   1.000
_cell.length_b   1.000
_cell.length_c   1.000
_cell.angle_alpha   90.00
_cell.angle_beta   90.00
_cell.angle_gamma   90.00
#
_symmetry.space_group_name_H-M   'P 1'
#
loop_
_entity.id
_entity.type
_entity.pdbx_description
1 polymer ?
#
loop_
_entity_poly.entity_id
_entity_poly.type
_entity_poly.pdbx_seq_one_letter_code
_entity_poly.pdbx_strand_id
1 'polypeptide(L)'
;MVNTREEEPINQDQKINEKEKEHFLADSKIRYQLRNEKQNKRHKSDIVKYPESCALTKHSNLKDHAMNFEEAKVLAVERNYEKRRFREMFHINRLEEMINKKTDMNQLSAIYTHLISEEWKRNDICLGQLDK
;
A
#
# COMPACT_ATOMS: atom_id res chain seq x y z
N MET A 1 -47.12 -15.06 -31.37
CA MET A 1 -47.26 -14.67 -29.95
C MET A 1 -45.87 -14.31 -29.45
N VAL A 2 -45.61 -13.01 -29.22
CA VAL A 2 -44.30 -12.49 -28.83
C VAL A 2 -44.17 -12.67 -27.31
N ASN A 3 -43.15 -13.43 -26.89
CA ASN A 3 -42.86 -13.67 -25.49
C ASN A 3 -42.01 -12.49 -24.97
N THR A 4 -42.67 -11.50 -24.37
CA THR A 4 -42.00 -10.39 -23.68
C THR A 4 -41.43 -10.91 -22.37
N ARG A 5 -40.12 -11.10 -22.33
CA ARG A 5 -39.37 -11.28 -21.08
C ARG A 5 -39.49 -9.97 -20.30
N GLU A 6 -40.24 -10.00 -19.21
CA GLU A 6 -40.28 -8.92 -18.23
C GLU A 6 -38.88 -8.84 -17.60
N GLU A 7 -38.12 -7.79 -17.93
CA GLU A 7 -36.90 -7.46 -17.21
C GLU A 7 -37.30 -6.96 -15.83
N GLU A 8 -37.01 -7.74 -14.79
CA GLU A 8 -37.23 -7.31 -13.41
C GLU A 8 -36.48 -6.00 -13.12
N PRO A 9 -37.15 -4.98 -12.57
CA PRO A 9 -36.52 -3.68 -12.35
C PRO A 9 -35.46 -3.79 -11.26
N ILE A 10 -34.19 -3.64 -11.64
CA ILE A 10 -33.06 -3.58 -10.71
C ILE A 10 -33.31 -2.46 -9.69
N ASN A 11 -33.44 -2.85 -8.42
CA ASN A 11 -33.76 -2.00 -7.29
C ASN A 11 -32.83 -0.77 -7.20
N GLN A 12 -33.41 0.43 -7.32
CA GLN A 12 -32.68 1.71 -7.34
C GLN A 12 -31.85 1.94 -6.06
N ASP A 13 -32.27 1.40 -4.91
CA ASP A 13 -31.55 1.51 -3.64
C ASP A 13 -30.22 0.75 -3.64
N GLN A 14 -30.13 -0.36 -4.39
CA GLN A 14 -28.88 -1.11 -4.56
C GLN A 14 -27.87 -0.33 -5.41
N LYS A 15 -28.35 0.32 -6.49
CA LYS A 15 -27.51 1.18 -7.36
C LYS A 15 -27.00 2.44 -6.65
N ILE A 16 -27.79 3.02 -5.75
CA ILE A 16 -27.38 4.18 -4.93
C ILE A 16 -26.25 3.76 -3.98
N ASN A 17 -26.39 2.62 -3.31
CA ASN A 17 -25.40 2.10 -2.37
C ASN A 17 -24.08 1.70 -3.06
N GLU A 18 -24.13 1.17 -4.28
CA GLU A 18 -22.94 0.88 -5.09
C GLU A 18 -22.22 2.15 -5.57
N LYS A 19 -22.96 3.16 -6.05
CA LYS A 19 -22.38 4.45 -6.45
C LYS A 19 -21.75 5.20 -5.29
N GLU A 20 -22.37 5.15 -4.11
CA GLU A 20 -21.80 5.71 -2.88
C GLU A 20 -20.51 5.00 -2.48
N LYS A 21 -20.46 3.66 -2.60
CA LYS A 21 -19.22 2.89 -2.37
C LYS A 21 -18.13 3.22 -3.39
N GLU A 22 -18.47 3.39 -4.67
CA GLU A 22 -17.52 3.77 -5.71
C GLU A 22 -16.96 5.18 -5.51
N HIS A 23 -17.82 6.16 -5.25
CA HIS A 23 -17.42 7.53 -4.93
C HIS A 23 -16.54 7.56 -3.67
N PHE A 24 -16.91 6.79 -2.65
CA PHE A 24 -16.13 6.64 -1.42
C PHE A 24 -14.75 6.01 -1.65
N LEU A 25 -14.68 4.97 -2.48
CA LEU A 25 -13.43 4.31 -2.86
C LEU A 25 -12.54 5.26 -3.67
N ALA A 26 -13.13 6.08 -4.55
CA ALA A 26 -12.42 7.09 -5.33
C ALA A 26 -11.79 8.15 -4.41
N ASP A 27 -12.52 8.72 -3.45
CA ASP A 27 -11.98 9.68 -2.48
C ASP A 27 -10.84 9.10 -1.65
N SER A 28 -10.94 7.83 -1.26
CA SER A 28 -9.87 7.16 -0.53
C SER A 28 -8.62 6.92 -1.39
N LYS A 29 -8.80 6.58 -2.68
CA LYS A 29 -7.71 6.45 -3.66
C LYS A 29 -7.01 7.79 -3.91
N ILE A 30 -7.78 8.88 -4.07
CA ILE A 30 -7.24 10.23 -4.28
C ILE A 30 -6.35 10.66 -3.11
N ARG A 31 -6.83 10.49 -1.86
CA ARG A 31 -6.03 10.80 -0.66
C ARG A 31 -4.72 10.02 -0.59
N TYR A 32 -4.74 8.77 -1.06
CA TYR A 32 -3.54 7.93 -1.09
C TYR A 32 -2.55 8.38 -2.16
N GLN A 33 -3.04 8.68 -3.36
CA GLN A 33 -2.23 9.22 -4.46
C GLN A 33 -1.51 10.51 -4.05
N LEU A 34 -2.22 11.47 -3.46
CA LEU A 34 -1.64 12.72 -2.96
C LEU A 34 -0.52 12.49 -1.92
N ARG A 35 -0.68 11.48 -1.06
CA ARG A 35 0.36 11.10 -0.08
C ARG A 35 1.58 10.48 -0.75
N ASN A 36 1.37 9.57 -1.70
CA ASN A 36 2.45 8.95 -2.47
C ASN A 36 3.26 10.00 -3.22
N GLU A 37 2.59 10.94 -3.89
CA GLU A 37 3.26 12.05 -4.56
C GLU A 37 4.14 12.86 -3.59
N LYS A 38 3.63 13.14 -2.38
CA LYS A 38 4.39 13.84 -1.35
C LYS A 38 5.62 13.05 -0.90
N GLN A 39 5.49 11.73 -0.73
CA GLN A 39 6.62 10.87 -0.37
C GLN A 39 7.64 10.76 -1.52
N ASN A 40 7.18 10.62 -2.76
CA ASN A 40 8.04 10.61 -3.95
C ASN A 40 8.83 11.92 -4.05
N LYS A 41 8.19 13.08 -3.84
CA LYS A 41 8.88 14.38 -3.81
C LYS A 41 9.93 14.46 -2.71
N ARG A 42 9.64 13.93 -1.52
CA ARG A 42 10.61 13.85 -0.42
C ARG A 42 11.80 12.96 -0.79
N HIS A 43 11.57 11.77 -1.32
CA HIS A 43 12.63 10.88 -1.79
C HIS A 43 13.48 11.51 -2.91
N LYS A 44 12.86 12.14 -3.92
CA LYS A 44 13.57 12.87 -4.98
C LYS A 44 14.48 13.96 -4.40
N SER A 45 14.00 14.74 -3.41
CA SER A 45 14.83 15.75 -2.72
C SER A 45 15.92 15.13 -1.85
N ASP A 46 15.63 14.03 -1.15
CA ASP A 46 16.55 13.38 -0.23
C ASP A 46 17.69 12.68 -0.97
N ILE A 47 17.46 12.12 -2.16
CA ILE A 47 18.51 11.54 -3.01
C ILE A 47 19.62 12.57 -3.25
N VAL A 48 19.24 13.82 -3.53
CA VAL A 48 20.17 14.92 -3.84
C VAL A 48 20.81 15.49 -2.57
N LYS A 49 20.03 15.72 -1.51
CA LYS A 49 20.49 16.46 -0.32
C LYS A 49 21.09 15.58 0.77
N TYR A 50 20.65 14.34 0.87
CA TYR A 50 20.95 13.43 1.98
C TYR A 50 21.17 11.99 1.46
N PRO A 51 22.28 11.73 0.73
CA PRO A 51 22.51 10.46 0.03
C PRO A 51 22.49 9.24 0.94
N GLU A 52 22.82 9.41 2.23
CA GLU A 52 22.86 8.32 3.22
C GLU A 52 21.60 8.20 4.10
N SER A 53 20.54 8.97 3.81
CA SER A 53 19.37 9.06 4.69
C SER A 53 18.45 7.84 4.69
N CYS A 54 18.38 7.08 3.59
CA CYS A 54 17.63 5.82 3.55
C CYS A 54 18.21 4.84 2.52
N ALA A 55 17.72 3.60 2.54
CA ALA A 55 18.17 2.57 1.60
C ALA A 55 17.99 2.99 0.13
N LEU A 56 16.90 3.69 -0.20
CA LEU A 56 16.67 4.23 -1.55
C LEU A 56 17.71 5.28 -1.94
N THR A 57 18.04 6.24 -1.06
CA THR A 57 19.01 7.28 -1.41
C THR A 57 20.40 6.68 -1.58
N LYS A 58 20.77 5.72 -0.73
CA LYS A 58 22.03 4.98 -0.84
C LYS A 58 22.09 4.19 -2.14
N HIS A 59 21.04 3.43 -2.44
CA HIS A 59 20.97 2.62 -3.66
C HIS A 59 21.04 3.49 -4.92
N SER A 60 20.28 4.57 -4.97
CA SER A 60 20.23 5.46 -6.14
C SER A 60 21.60 6.10 -6.40
N ASN A 61 22.28 6.58 -5.36
CA ASN A 61 23.60 7.21 -5.50
C ASN A 61 24.75 6.19 -5.71
N LEU A 62 24.71 5.02 -5.07
CA LEU A 62 25.77 4.01 -5.21
C LEU A 62 25.72 3.24 -6.52
N LYS A 63 24.50 2.99 -7.04
CA LYS A 63 24.30 2.22 -8.27
C LYS A 63 24.04 3.09 -9.50
N ASP A 64 24.12 4.41 -9.35
CA ASP A 64 23.73 5.42 -10.36
C ASP A 64 22.37 5.09 -11.02
N HIS A 65 21.45 4.58 -10.21
CA HIS A 65 20.18 4.06 -10.66
C HIS A 65 19.07 5.08 -10.38
N ALA A 66 18.43 5.56 -11.44
CA ALA A 66 17.26 6.43 -11.34
C ALA A 66 16.02 5.61 -10.98
N MET A 67 15.43 5.90 -9.82
CA MET A 67 14.20 5.24 -9.39
C MET A 67 13.00 5.69 -10.24
N ASN A 68 12.23 4.74 -10.77
CA ASN A 68 10.97 5.03 -11.43
C ASN A 68 9.87 5.30 -10.40
N PHE A 69 9.55 6.57 -10.19
CA PHE A 69 8.49 7.00 -9.27
C PHE A 69 7.10 7.06 -9.91
N GLU A 70 7.02 7.02 -11.24
CA GLU A 70 5.77 7.20 -11.99
C GLU A 70 4.94 5.90 -12.03
N GLU A 71 5.61 4.74 -11.93
CA GLU A 71 4.96 3.41 -11.93
C GLU A 71 4.72 2.84 -10.52
N ALA A 72 4.69 3.68 -9.50
CA ALA A 72 4.49 3.23 -8.12
C ALA A 72 3.09 2.59 -7.92
N LYS A 73 3.04 1.28 -7.69
CA LYS A 73 1.80 0.54 -7.43
C LYS A 73 1.32 0.72 -5.99
N VAL A 74 0.03 1.03 -5.83
CA VAL A 74 -0.64 1.03 -4.52
C VAL A 74 -0.97 -0.40 -4.10
N LEU A 75 -0.33 -0.89 -3.03
CA LEU A 75 -0.54 -2.25 -2.52
C LEU A 75 -1.81 -2.40 -1.67
N ALA A 76 -2.20 -1.36 -0.93
CA ALA A 76 -3.40 -1.38 -0.09
C ALA A 76 -3.92 0.05 0.16
N VAL A 77 -5.23 0.17 0.34
CA VAL A 77 -5.90 1.43 0.69
C VAL A 77 -6.69 1.23 1.99
N GLU A 78 -6.62 2.20 2.90
CA GLU A 78 -7.32 2.17 4.18
C GLU A 78 -7.70 3.59 4.60
N ARG A 79 -8.96 3.79 5.00
CA ARG A 79 -9.49 5.11 5.37
C ARG A 79 -9.03 5.50 6.77
N ASN A 80 -9.12 4.57 7.71
CA ASN A 80 -8.75 4.84 9.09
C ASN A 80 -7.25 5.09 9.15
N TYR A 81 -6.87 6.24 9.71
CA TYR A 81 -5.47 6.66 9.76
C TYR A 81 -4.59 5.64 10.50
N GLU A 82 -5.04 5.15 11.66
CA GLU A 82 -4.28 4.20 12.47
C GLU A 82 -4.14 2.85 11.77
N LYS A 83 -5.22 2.33 11.18
CA LYS A 83 -5.17 1.07 10.41
C LYS A 83 -4.27 1.20 9.19
N ARG A 84 -4.32 2.34 8.48
CA ARG A 84 -3.46 2.61 7.31
C ARG A 84 -2.00 2.66 7.73
N ARG A 85 -1.72 3.36 8.81
CA ARG A 85 -0.38 3.49 9.37
C ARG A 85 0.18 2.15 9.82
N PHE A 86 -0.63 1.35 10.51
CA PHE A 86 -0.27 -0.01 10.88
C PHE A 86 0.05 -0.86 9.65
N ARG A 87 -0.81 -0.86 8.62
CA ARG A 87 -0.57 -1.58 7.36
C ARG A 87 0.74 -1.15 6.69
N GLU A 88 1.02 0.16 6.68
CA GLU A 88 2.27 0.68 6.13
C GLU A 88 3.48 0.18 6.92
N MET A 89 3.46 0.27 8.26
CA MET A 89 4.53 -0.27 9.11
C MET A 89 4.69 -1.78 8.93
N PHE A 90 3.59 -2.52 8.83
CA PHE A 90 3.55 -3.96 8.60
C PHE A 90 4.20 -4.34 7.27
N HIS A 91 3.87 -3.64 6.17
CA HIS A 91 4.46 -3.88 4.86
C HIS A 91 5.94 -3.48 4.81
N ILE A 92 6.35 -2.40 5.48
CA ILE A 92 7.76 -2.01 5.60
C ILE A 92 8.54 -3.06 6.38
N ASN A 93 7.97 -3.62 7.46
CA ASN A 93 8.61 -4.66 8.26
C ASN A 93 8.81 -5.99 7.51
N ARG A 94 7.93 -6.29 6.55
CA ARG A 94 7.94 -7.57 5.81
C ARG A 94 9.15 -7.72 4.91
N LEU A 95 9.58 -6.64 4.26
CA LEU A 95 10.57 -6.70 3.20
C LEU A 95 11.90 -6.13 3.70
N GLU A 96 12.96 -6.93 3.64
CA GLU A 96 14.27 -6.56 4.17
C GLU A 96 14.90 -5.38 3.39
N GLU A 97 14.58 -5.28 2.10
CA GLU A 97 15.05 -4.25 1.16
C GLU A 97 14.00 -3.18 0.87
N MET A 98 13.40 -2.59 1.91
CA MET A 98 12.42 -1.53 1.72
C MET A 98 13.05 -0.16 1.44
N ILE A 99 12.53 0.46 0.39
CA ILE A 99 12.84 1.82 -0.05
C ILE A 99 12.48 2.88 1.01
N ASN A 100 11.42 2.63 1.79
CA ASN A 100 10.90 3.55 2.79
C ASN A 100 11.86 3.71 3.98
N LYS A 101 11.76 4.83 4.70
CA LYS A 101 12.59 5.05 5.89
C LYS A 101 12.14 4.11 7.01
N LYS A 102 13.08 3.37 7.61
CA LYS A 102 12.79 2.51 8.79
C LYS A 102 12.27 3.30 9.99
N THR A 103 12.51 4.62 10.04
CA THR A 103 11.93 5.52 11.05
C THR A 103 10.41 5.55 11.04
N ASP A 104 9.77 5.21 9.92
CA ASP A 104 8.31 5.13 9.82
C ASP A 104 7.74 3.99 10.69
N MET A 105 8.59 3.05 11.16
CA MET A 105 8.25 1.99 12.10
C MET A 105 8.50 2.34 13.57
N ASN A 106 9.03 3.53 13.91
CA ASN A 106 9.43 3.87 15.28
C ASN A 106 8.29 3.85 16.31
N GLN A 107 7.03 3.83 15.86
CA GLN A 107 5.86 3.73 16.73
C GLN A 107 5.29 2.31 16.85
N LEU A 108 5.90 1.33 16.19
CA LEU A 108 5.54 -0.07 16.32
C LEU A 108 6.20 -0.63 17.58
N SER A 109 5.40 -1.00 18.59
CA SER A 109 5.91 -1.69 19.78
C SER A 109 6.64 -2.97 19.38
N ALA A 110 7.71 -3.31 20.10
CA ALA A 110 8.48 -4.53 19.89
C ALA A 110 7.61 -5.80 19.94
N ILE A 111 6.53 -5.77 20.73
CA ILE A 111 5.54 -6.87 20.81
C ILE A 111 4.85 -7.07 19.45
N TYR A 112 4.42 -5.99 18.80
CA TYR A 112 3.80 -6.10 17.48
C TYR A 112 4.80 -6.51 16.42
N THR A 113 6.05 -6.02 16.48
CA THR A 113 7.12 -6.48 15.57
C THR A 113 7.33 -7.99 15.68
N HIS A 114 7.33 -8.54 16.90
CA HIS A 114 7.45 -9.97 17.16
C HIS A 114 6.23 -10.76 16.65
N LEU A 115 5.01 -10.32 16.96
CA LEU A 115 3.80 -10.99 16.48
C LEU A 115 3.72 -11.01 14.96
N ILE A 116 4.13 -9.91 14.31
CA ILE A 116 4.19 -9.81 12.87
C ILE A 116 5.21 -10.80 12.30
N SER A 117 6.42 -10.89 12.88
CA SER A 117 7.42 -11.84 12.40
C SER A 117 7.01 -13.30 12.58
N GLU A 118 6.33 -13.65 13.68
CA GLU A 118 5.78 -14.99 13.90
C GLU A 118 4.65 -15.33 12.90
N GLU A 119 3.76 -14.38 12.62
CA GLU A 119 2.70 -14.56 11.61
C GLU A 119 3.29 -14.75 10.20
N TRP A 120 4.39 -14.08 9.88
CA TRP A 120 5.09 -14.29 8.62
C TRP A 120 5.71 -15.68 8.52
N LYS A 121 6.40 -16.14 9.57
CA LYS A 121 6.94 -17.51 9.61
C LYS A 121 5.85 -18.55 9.37
N ARG A 122 4.65 -18.34 9.92
CA ARG A 122 3.49 -19.22 9.70
C ARG A 122 2.99 -19.19 8.26
N ASN A 123 2.92 -18.01 7.63
CA ASN A 123 2.42 -17.88 6.26
C ASN A 123 3.43 -18.37 5.21
N ASP A 124 4.74 -18.21 5.42
CA ASP A 124 5.77 -18.74 4.51
C ASP A 124 5.78 -20.28 4.50
N ILE A 125 5.46 -20.92 5.63
CA ILE A 125 5.29 -22.38 5.71
C ILE A 125 4.09 -22.86 4.86
N CYS A 126 3.02 -22.06 4.73
CA CYS A 126 1.85 -22.40 3.93
C CYS A 126 2.02 -22.07 2.43
N LEU A 127 2.78 -21.04 2.05
CA LEU A 127 3.02 -20.70 0.64
C LEU A 127 4.13 -21.56 0.00
N GLY A 128 5.05 -22.12 0.80
CA GLY A 128 6.06 -23.08 0.34
C GLY A 128 5.53 -24.49 0.00
N GLN A 129 4.22 -24.73 0.12
CA GLN A 129 3.56 -26.01 -0.22
C GLN A 129 2.74 -25.97 -1.51
N LEU A 130 2.69 -24.84 -2.22
CA LEU A 130 1.95 -24.73 -3.49
C LEU A 130 2.82 -24.77 -4.75
N ASP A 131 4.15 -24.75 -4.60
CA ASP A 131 5.10 -24.82 -5.73
C ASP A 131 6.02 -26.04 -5.62
N LYS A 132 5.45 -27.25 -5.70
CA LYS A 132 6.19 -28.49 -6.03
C LYS A 132 5.39 -29.36 -6.99
#